data_AF-A0A8H5ZM12-F1
#
_entry.id   AF-A0A8H5ZM12-F1
#
_cell.length_a   1.000
_cell.length_b   1.000
_cell.length_c   1.000
_cell.angle_alpha   90.00
_cell.angle_beta   90.00
_cell.angle_gamma   90.00
#
_symmetry.space_group_name_H-M   'P 1'
#
loop_
_entity.id
_entity.type
_entity.pdbx_description
1 polymer ?
#
loop_
_entity_poly.entity_id
_entity_poly.type
_entity_poly.pdbx_seq_one_letter_code
_entity_poly.pdbx_strand_id
1 'polypeptide(L)'
;MKLSALLFLLAGTSSAWIVKNCRSNLQHNWSAGHCYNYDVGTSLMYQSNNGCQITFYEREDYTGVGLGSKSQDKCLALPGNLRIRGVRCDE
;
A
#
# COMPACT_ATOMS: atom_id res chain seq x y z
N MET A 1 42.76 4.45 23.68
CA MET A 1 41.41 5.06 23.71
C MET A 1 40.52 4.29 22.75
N LYS A 2 39.54 3.52 23.23
CA LYS A 2 38.59 2.80 22.36
C LYS A 2 37.38 3.71 22.14
N LEU A 3 37.24 4.27 20.93
CA LEU A 3 36.01 4.91 20.49
C LEU A 3 34.94 3.82 20.37
N SER A 4 34.00 3.79 21.31
CA SER A 4 32.76 3.03 21.14
C SER A 4 31.85 3.86 20.25
N ALA A 5 31.74 3.47 18.98
CA ALA A 5 30.76 4.04 18.06
C ALA A 5 29.36 3.56 18.49
N LEU A 6 28.54 4.47 19.01
CA LEU A 6 27.10 4.24 19.14
C LEU A 6 26.49 4.25 17.74
N LEU A 7 26.14 3.06 17.23
CA LEU A 7 25.21 2.94 16.11
C LEU A 7 23.81 3.37 16.58
N PHE A 8 23.38 4.57 16.18
CA PHE A 8 21.97 4.93 16.23
C PHE A 8 21.24 4.15 15.13
N LEU A 9 20.58 3.05 15.52
CA LEU A 9 19.60 2.38 14.67
C LEU A 9 18.42 3.34 14.48
N LEU A 10 18.32 3.94 13.31
CA LEU A 10 17.11 4.64 12.86
C LEU A 10 16.01 3.58 12.72
N ALA A 11 15.26 3.35 13.79
CA ALA A 11 13.99 2.65 13.71
C ALA A 11 13.03 3.55 12.93
N GLY A 12 13.02 3.42 11.60
CA GLY A 12 12.06 4.11 10.75
C GLY A 12 10.66 3.65 11.14
N THR A 13 9.86 4.55 11.71
CA THR A 13 8.46 4.28 11.97
C THR A 13 7.71 4.36 10.64
N SER A 14 7.34 3.23 10.05
CA SER A 14 6.46 3.24 8.88
C SER A 14 5.07 3.71 9.28
N SER A 15 4.48 4.61 8.49
CA SER A 15 3.10 5.05 8.71
C SER A 15 2.10 3.93 8.49
N ALA A 16 0.96 4.03 9.16
CA ALA A 16 -0.16 3.13 8.96
C ALA A 16 -1.09 3.64 7.86
N TRP A 17 -1.65 2.69 7.10
CA TRP A 17 -2.63 2.95 6.05
C TRP A 17 -3.69 1.84 6.02
N ILE A 18 -4.81 2.14 5.38
CA ILE A 18 -5.99 1.26 5.30
C ILE A 18 -6.34 1.04 3.83
N VAL A 19 -6.64 -0.20 3.46
CA VAL A 19 -7.31 -0.52 2.20
C VAL A 19 -8.69 -1.08 2.46
N LYS A 20 -9.64 -0.67 1.64
CA LYS A 20 -11.03 -1.08 1.72
C LYS A 20 -11.51 -1.51 0.34
N ASN A 21 -12.43 -2.46 0.27
CA ASN A 21 -13.17 -2.63 -0.97
C ASN A 21 -14.12 -1.43 -1.18
N CYS A 22 -14.58 -1.23 -2.41
CA CYS A 22 -15.45 -0.10 -2.77
C CYS A 22 -16.82 -0.09 -2.08
N ARG A 23 -17.23 -1.20 -1.45
CA ARG A 23 -18.45 -1.27 -0.64
C ARG A 23 -18.20 -0.95 0.84
N SER A 24 -16.94 -0.73 1.23
CA SER A 24 -16.50 -0.44 2.59
C SER A 24 -16.92 -1.48 3.64
N ASN A 25 -17.17 -2.73 3.23
CA ASN A 25 -17.51 -3.83 4.13
C ASN A 25 -16.37 -4.84 4.32
N LEU A 26 -15.25 -4.66 3.60
CA LEU A 26 -14.00 -5.39 3.81
C LEU A 26 -12.85 -4.38 3.90
N GLN A 27 -12.06 -4.46 4.98
CA GLN A 27 -10.93 -3.54 5.21
C GLN A 27 -9.74 -4.23 5.87
N HIS A 28 -8.54 -3.74 5.57
CA HIS A 28 -7.29 -4.16 6.21
C HIS A 28 -6.41 -2.94 6.52
N ASN A 29 -5.69 -3.02 7.63
CA ASN A 29 -4.73 -2.01 8.08
C ASN A 29 -3.31 -2.56 7.92
N TRP A 30 -2.41 -1.76 7.37
CA TRP A 30 -1.03 -2.17 7.10
C TRP A 30 -0.02 -1.06 7.37
N SER A 31 1.25 -1.44 7.38
CA SER A 31 2.38 -0.52 7.43
C SER A 31 2.82 -0.13 6.01
N ALA A 32 3.23 1.13 5.83
CA ALA A 32 3.77 1.62 4.56
C ALA A 32 5.14 1.01 4.25
N GLY A 33 5.59 1.12 3.00
CA GLY A 33 6.89 0.62 2.53
C GLY A 33 6.95 -0.88 2.24
N HIS A 34 5.82 -1.58 2.37
CA HIS A 34 5.71 -3.02 2.11
C HIS A 34 4.62 -3.32 1.08
N CYS A 35 4.81 -4.43 0.36
CA CYS A 35 3.80 -4.98 -0.52
C CYS A 35 2.97 -6.04 0.23
N TYR A 36 1.67 -6.06 -0.04
CA TYR A 36 0.74 -7.03 0.53
C TYR A 36 -0.12 -7.65 -0.57
N ASN A 37 -0.36 -8.95 -0.47
CA ASN A 37 -1.34 -9.64 -1.31
C ASN A 37 -2.75 -9.32 -0.84
N TYR A 38 -3.62 -8.97 -1.79
CA TYR A 38 -4.99 -8.57 -1.52
C TYR A 38 -5.89 -8.78 -2.75
N ASP A 39 -6.60 -9.92 -2.80
CA ASP A 39 -7.52 -10.29 -3.89
C ASP A 39 -8.98 -10.14 -3.44
N VAL A 40 -9.49 -8.92 -3.42
CA VAL A 40 -10.90 -8.64 -3.05
C VAL A 40 -11.70 -7.97 -4.18
N GLY A 41 -11.16 -7.93 -5.39
CA GLY A 41 -11.88 -7.48 -6.58
C GLY A 41 -11.04 -6.68 -7.58
N THR A 42 -11.72 -5.87 -8.39
CA THR A 42 -11.14 -5.07 -9.48
C THR A 42 -10.99 -3.60 -9.12
N SER A 43 -11.56 -3.16 -7.98
CA SER A 43 -11.52 -1.78 -7.54
C SER A 43 -11.44 -1.67 -6.02
N LEU A 44 -10.57 -0.80 -5.52
CA LEU A 44 -10.29 -0.60 -4.10
C LEU A 44 -10.26 0.89 -3.75
N MET A 45 -10.42 1.17 -2.45
CA MET A 45 -10.19 2.48 -1.83
C MET A 45 -9.03 2.37 -0.85
N TYR A 46 -8.34 3.47 -0.62
CA TYR A 46 -7.31 3.53 0.41
C TYR A 46 -7.35 4.85 1.18
N GLN A 47 -6.82 4.81 2.38
CA GLN A 47 -6.63 5.97 3.26
C GLN A 47 -5.29 5.83 3.98
N SER A 48 -4.54 6.92 4.11
CA SER A 48 -3.26 6.96 4.81
C SER A 48 -3.11 8.24 5.61
N ASN A 49 -2.55 8.11 6.81
CA ASN A 49 -2.34 9.22 7.72
C ASN A 49 -1.27 10.21 7.24
N ASN A 50 -0.33 9.78 6.39
CA ASN A 50 0.75 10.62 5.88
C ASN A 50 0.63 10.95 4.39
N GLY A 51 -0.45 10.51 3.73
CA GLY A 51 -0.64 10.76 2.30
C GLY A 51 0.26 9.96 1.37
N CYS A 52 0.67 8.75 1.78
CA CYS A 52 1.42 7.82 0.93
C CYS A 52 0.73 7.60 -0.44
N GLN A 53 1.54 7.34 -1.46
CA GLN A 53 1.07 6.96 -2.78
C GLN A 53 0.77 5.47 -2.81
N ILE A 54 -0.48 5.10 -3.05
CA ILE A 54 -0.87 3.71 -3.24
C ILE A 54 -0.49 3.25 -4.65
N THR A 55 0.00 2.03 -4.79
CA THR A 55 0.11 1.31 -6.05
C THR A 55 -0.64 -0.01 -5.96
N PHE A 56 -1.52 -0.24 -6.94
CA PHE A 56 -2.20 -1.53 -7.14
C PHE A 56 -1.48 -2.34 -8.20
N TYR A 57 -1.43 -3.66 -8.03
CA TYR A 57 -0.78 -4.60 -8.94
C TYR A 57 -1.74 -5.70 -9.36
N GLU A 58 -1.69 -6.05 -10.64
CA GLU A 58 -2.44 -7.17 -11.22
C GLU A 58 -2.03 -8.53 -10.65
N ARG A 59 -0.76 -8.67 -10.21
CA ARG A 59 -0.15 -9.95 -9.79
C ARG A 59 0.33 -9.91 -8.33
N GLU A 60 0.40 -11.09 -7.72
CA GLU A 60 0.84 -11.30 -6.32
C GLU A 60 2.36 -11.14 -6.13
N ASP A 61 3.12 -11.20 -7.23
CA ASP A 61 4.55 -10.88 -7.23
C ASP A 61 4.82 -9.37 -7.36
N TYR A 62 3.77 -8.54 -7.35
CA TYR A 62 3.81 -7.08 -7.47
C TYR A 62 4.39 -6.60 -8.80
N THR A 63 4.17 -7.38 -9.86
CA THR A 63 4.52 -7.03 -11.24
C THR A 63 3.29 -6.89 -12.14
N GLY A 64 3.51 -6.64 -13.43
CA GLY A 64 2.45 -6.52 -14.43
C GLY A 64 1.86 -5.12 -14.52
N VAL A 65 0.57 -5.04 -14.86
CA VAL A 65 -0.14 -3.75 -14.93
C VAL A 65 -0.31 -3.19 -13.53
N GLY A 66 0.09 -1.94 -13.33
CA GLY A 66 -0.06 -1.24 -12.06
C GLY A 66 -0.68 0.14 -12.21
N LEU A 67 -1.34 0.60 -11.16
CA LEU A 67 -1.88 1.96 -11.05
C LEU A 67 -1.41 2.60 -9.75
N GLY A 68 -0.64 3.68 -9.86
CA GLY A 68 -0.28 4.55 -8.75
C GLY A 68 -1.28 5.69 -8.55
N SER A 69 -1.61 6.06 -7.31
CA SER A 69 -2.49 7.19 -7.02
C SER A 69 -2.24 7.84 -5.66
N LYS A 70 -2.54 9.13 -5.54
CA LYS A 70 -2.68 9.87 -4.27
C LYS A 70 -4.13 10.17 -3.89
N SER A 71 -5.09 9.67 -4.66
CA SER A 71 -6.51 9.94 -4.46
C SER A 71 -7.08 9.03 -3.36
N GLN A 72 -6.99 9.49 -2.12
CA GLN A 72 -7.58 8.81 -0.97
C GLN A 72 -9.11 8.78 -1.05
N ASP A 73 -9.73 7.79 -0.40
CA ASP A 73 -11.18 7.61 -0.28
C ASP A 73 -11.95 7.63 -1.62
N LYS A 74 -11.27 7.26 -2.72
CA LYS A 74 -11.88 7.05 -4.03
C LYS A 74 -11.73 5.60 -4.47
N CYS A 75 -12.74 5.11 -5.17
CA CYS A 75 -12.67 3.83 -5.86
C CYS A 75 -11.76 3.92 -7.06
N LEU A 76 -10.62 3.24 -6.97
CA LEU A 76 -9.59 3.17 -7.98
C LEU A 76 -9.53 1.74 -8.52
N ALA A 77 -9.37 1.58 -9.82
CA ALA A 77 -9.36 0.29 -10.50
C ALA A 77 -8.20 0.22 -11.47
N LEU A 78 -7.65 -0.98 -11.67
CA LEU A 78 -6.68 -1.20 -12.74
C LEU A 78 -7.36 -1.01 -14.11
N PRO A 79 -6.63 -0.53 -15.13
CA PRO A 79 -7.15 -0.45 -16.50
C PRO A 79 -7.71 -1.80 -16.97
N GLY A 80 -8.81 -1.77 -17.74
CA GLY A 80 -9.39 -2.98 -18.33
C GLY A 80 -10.12 -3.91 -17.35
N ASN A 81 -10.52 -3.41 -16.17
CA ASN A 81 -11.20 -4.20 -15.13
C ASN A 81 -10.38 -5.41 -14.65
N LEU A 82 -9.05 -5.28 -14.65
CA LEU A 82 -8.16 -6.31 -14.13
C LEU A 82 -8.37 -6.49 -12.62
N ARG A 83 -8.18 -7.72 -12.14
CA ARG A 83 -8.20 -7.99 -10.70
C ARG A 83 -6.97 -7.37 -10.05
N ILE A 84 -7.16 -6.79 -8.89
CA ILE A 84 -6.07 -6.33 -8.04
C ILE A 84 -5.68 -7.52 -7.16
N ARG A 85 -4.39 -7.86 -7.16
CA ARG A 85 -3.83 -8.97 -6.36
C ARG A 85 -2.76 -8.50 -5.39
N GLY A 86 -2.12 -7.37 -5.66
CA GLY A 86 -1.10 -6.79 -4.80
C GLY A 86 -1.35 -5.31 -4.56
N VAL A 87 -0.94 -4.81 -3.39
CA VAL A 87 -1.08 -3.42 -2.98
C VAL A 87 0.15 -2.97 -2.19
N ARG A 88 0.59 -1.73 -2.41
CA ARG A 88 1.73 -1.13 -1.71
C ARG A 88 1.51 0.35 -1.51
N CYS A 89 1.75 0.87 -0.31
CA CYS A 89 1.78 2.32 -0.09
C CYS A 89 3.20 2.81 0.17
N ASP A 90 3.64 3.78 -0.63
CA ASP A 90 4.97 4.38 -0.56
C ASP A 90 4.90 5.80 0.00
N GLU A 91 5.72 6.08 1.01
CA GLU A 91 5.83 7.40 1.67
C GLU A 91 6.63 8.41 0.82
#